data_AF-A0AAV5LW30-F1
#
_entry.id   AF-A0AAV5LW30-F1
#
_cell.length_a   1.000
_cell.length_b   1.000
_cell.length_c   1.000
_cell.angle_alpha   90.00
_cell.angle_beta   90.00
_cell.angle_gamma   90.00
#
_symmetry.space_group_name_H-M   'P 1'
#
loop_
_entity.id
_entity.type
_entity.pdbx_description
1 polymer ?
#
loop_
_entity_poly.entity_id
_entity_poly.type
_entity_poly.pdbx_seq_one_letter_code
_entity_poly.pdbx_strand_id
1 'polypeptide(L)'
;MFSTLEDGKVVRGLAGMPSEGPVLLVGYHMLLGSELYPLISQILIERNILVRGLAHPFAFTRLKDGMLPEVSTFDSYRIMGAVPVSGPNFYKLLSAKSHILLYPGGMREALHRKGEEYKLFWPEQSEFVRMAARFGAKIVPFGTIGEDDVAQVITLKFFSPKKL
;
A
#
# COMPACT_ATOMS: atom_id res chain seq x y z
N MET A 1 -8.43 -1.28 -14.72
CA MET A 1 -7.06 -0.74 -14.65
C MET A 1 -6.48 -0.47 -16.03
N PHE A 2 -5.39 0.29 -16.10
CA PHE A 2 -4.54 0.46 -17.27
C PHE A 2 -3.09 0.16 -16.88
N SER A 3 -2.28 -0.25 -17.85
CA SER A 3 -0.83 -0.48 -17.67
C SER A 3 -0.07 -0.06 -18.93
N THR A 4 1.25 0.11 -18.78
CA THR A 4 2.13 0.53 -19.88
C THR A 4 3.00 -0.64 -20.31
N LEU A 5 2.98 -0.95 -21.61
CA LEU A 5 3.85 -1.97 -22.22
C LEU A 5 5.31 -1.49 -22.31
N GLU A 6 6.23 -2.39 -22.63
CA GLU A 6 7.67 -2.08 -22.75
C GLU A 6 7.98 -1.06 -23.85
N ASP A 7 7.13 -0.96 -24.89
CA ASP A 7 7.21 0.03 -25.96
C ASP A 7 6.60 1.39 -25.58
N GLY A 8 6.11 1.55 -24.34
CA GLY A 8 5.48 2.77 -23.84
C GLY A 8 3.99 2.89 -24.15
N LYS A 9 3.38 1.91 -24.84
CA LYS A 9 1.94 1.95 -25.15
C LYS A 9 1.09 1.70 -23.90
N VAL A 10 0.13 2.58 -23.65
CA VAL A 10 -0.88 2.40 -22.61
C VAL A 10 -1.98 1.45 -23.11
N VAL A 11 -2.26 0.41 -22.34
CA VAL A 11 -3.28 -0.60 -22.63
C VAL A 11 -4.24 -0.76 -21.46
N ARG A 12 -5.47 -1.17 -21.77
CA ARG A 12 -6.45 -1.55 -20.75
C ARG A 12 -6.02 -2.88 -20.10
N GLY A 13 -6.25 -3.00 -18.81
CA GLY A 13 -5.85 -4.15 -18.00
C GLY A 13 -4.39 -4.08 -17.58
N LEU A 14 -3.88 -5.20 -17.08
CA LEU A 14 -2.57 -5.26 -16.43
C LEU A 14 -1.45 -5.84 -17.31
N ALA A 15 -1.60 -5.98 -18.63
CA ALA A 15 -0.60 -6.64 -19.49
C ALA A 15 0.84 -6.08 -19.39
N GLY A 16 1.01 -4.79 -19.07
CA GLY A 16 2.32 -4.16 -18.88
C GLY A 16 3.00 -4.47 -17.55
N MET A 17 2.28 -5.05 -16.57
CA MET A 17 2.87 -5.42 -15.29
C MET A 17 3.80 -6.65 -15.45
N PRO A 18 5.02 -6.64 -14.89
CA PRO A 18 5.93 -7.78 -14.99
C PRO A 18 5.38 -9.04 -14.31
N SER A 19 5.40 -10.18 -15.00
CA SER A 19 4.96 -11.47 -14.44
C SER A 19 5.94 -12.05 -13.43
N GLU A 20 7.24 -11.85 -13.65
CA GLU A 20 8.31 -12.43 -12.85
C GLU A 20 8.92 -11.39 -11.89
N GLY A 21 9.19 -11.81 -10.66
CA GLY A 21 9.75 -10.94 -9.62
C GLY A 21 11.27 -11.05 -9.43
N PRO A 22 11.83 -10.24 -8.50
CA PRO A 22 11.09 -9.37 -7.58
C PRO A 22 10.57 -8.10 -8.26
N VAL A 23 9.31 -7.74 -7.98
CA VAL A 23 8.67 -6.50 -8.42
C VAL A 23 8.27 -5.69 -7.21
N LEU A 24 8.58 -4.39 -7.22
CA LEU A 24 8.15 -3.44 -6.21
C LEU A 24 7.16 -2.46 -6.83
N LEU A 25 5.87 -2.63 -6.54
CA LEU A 25 4.83 -1.67 -6.88
C LEU A 25 4.93 -0.51 -5.90
N VAL A 26 5.22 0.69 -6.40
CA VAL A 26 5.39 1.91 -5.60
C VAL A 26 4.36 2.95 -6.00
N GLY A 27 3.59 3.42 -5.03
CA GLY A 27 2.53 4.41 -5.22
C GLY A 27 2.24 5.13 -3.92
N TYR A 28 1.21 5.98 -3.94
CA TYR A 28 0.74 6.73 -2.78
C TYR A 28 -0.58 6.13 -2.28
N HIS A 29 -0.85 6.23 -0.98
CA HIS A 29 -2.13 5.78 -0.42
C HIS A 29 -3.24 6.81 -0.66
N MET A 30 -4.42 6.31 -1.02
CA MET A 30 -5.66 7.07 -0.87
C MET A 30 -6.08 7.07 0.60
N LEU A 31 -7.03 7.92 0.97
CA LEU A 31 -7.49 8.07 2.35
C LEU A 31 -7.98 6.73 2.91
N LEU A 32 -7.51 6.31 4.09
CA LEU A 32 -7.80 5.02 4.74
C LEU A 32 -7.37 3.76 3.97
N GLY A 33 -6.81 3.87 2.77
CA GLY A 33 -6.25 2.74 2.04
C GLY A 33 -7.30 1.85 1.35
N SER A 34 -8.51 2.34 1.01
CA SER A 34 -9.53 1.45 0.43
C SER A 34 -9.21 1.03 -1.01
N GLU A 35 -8.30 1.75 -1.68
CA GLU A 35 -7.76 1.36 -2.99
C GLU A 35 -7.10 -0.02 -3.00
N LEU A 36 -6.64 -0.50 -1.84
CA LEU A 36 -6.00 -1.80 -1.69
C LEU A 36 -6.89 -2.97 -2.15
N TYR A 37 -8.18 -2.92 -1.82
CA TYR A 37 -9.12 -4.01 -2.15
C TYR A 37 -9.28 -4.20 -3.66
N PRO A 38 -9.68 -3.19 -4.46
CA PRO A 38 -9.76 -3.34 -5.90
C PRO A 38 -8.38 -3.56 -6.53
N LEU A 39 -7.31 -2.96 -6.00
CA LEU A 39 -5.96 -3.13 -6.51
C LEU A 39 -5.49 -4.59 -6.43
N ILE A 40 -5.48 -5.15 -5.22
CA ILE A 40 -4.97 -6.50 -4.96
C ILE A 40 -5.87 -7.54 -5.64
N SER A 41 -7.19 -7.40 -5.53
CA SER A 41 -8.13 -8.36 -6.13
C SER A 41 -8.02 -8.40 -7.65
N GLN A 42 -7.93 -7.26 -8.33
CA GLN A 42 -7.83 -7.22 -9.79
C GLN A 42 -6.48 -7.77 -10.28
N ILE A 43 -5.37 -7.50 -9.58
CA ILE A 43 -4.07 -8.11 -9.91
C ILE A 43 -4.13 -9.63 -9.72
N LEU A 44 -4.72 -10.11 -8.63
CA LEU A 44 -4.87 -11.54 -8.39
C LEU A 44 -5.74 -12.20 -9.47
N ILE A 45 -6.88 -11.59 -9.84
CA ILE A 45 -7.81 -12.14 -10.83
C ILE A 45 -7.21 -12.12 -12.25
N GLU A 46 -6.63 -11.00 -12.68
CA GLU A 46 -6.14 -10.86 -14.06
C GLU A 46 -4.77 -11.51 -14.29
N ARG A 47 -3.93 -11.57 -13.26
CA ARG A 47 -2.53 -12.00 -13.39
C ARG A 47 -2.18 -13.23 -12.59
N ASN A 48 -3.06 -13.71 -11.71
CA ASN A 48 -2.78 -14.79 -10.76
C ASN A 48 -1.53 -14.50 -9.89
N ILE A 49 -1.33 -13.22 -9.56
CA ILE A 49 -0.20 -12.74 -8.74
C ILE A 49 -0.76 -12.25 -7.42
N LEU A 50 -0.30 -12.86 -6.32
CA LEU A 50 -0.61 -12.38 -4.98
C LEU A 50 0.42 -11.32 -4.55
N VAL A 51 0.00 -10.07 -4.60
CA VAL A 51 0.80 -8.93 -4.18
C VAL A 51 0.91 -8.89 -2.64
N ARG A 52 2.12 -8.66 -2.13
CA ARG A 52 2.43 -8.66 -0.69
C ARG A 52 2.54 -7.23 -0.18
N GLY A 53 1.53 -6.77 0.55
CA GLY A 53 1.56 -5.48 1.24
C GLY A 53 2.46 -5.48 2.47
N LEU A 54 3.13 -4.35 2.74
CA LEU A 54 3.87 -4.12 3.98
C LEU A 54 3.03 -3.22 4.90
N ALA A 55 2.34 -3.83 5.87
CA ALA A 55 1.41 -3.12 6.75
C ALA A 55 2.04 -2.81 8.12
N HIS A 56 1.60 -1.72 8.76
CA HIS A 56 2.06 -1.35 10.10
C HIS A 56 1.75 -2.49 11.10
N PRO A 57 2.66 -2.86 12.04
CA PRO A 57 2.46 -4.02 12.93
C PRO A 57 1.17 -3.97 13.76
N PHE A 58 0.67 -2.76 14.05
CA PHE A 58 -0.62 -2.55 14.73
C PHE A 58 -1.80 -3.21 13.99
N ALA A 59 -1.76 -3.28 12.65
CA ALA A 59 -2.78 -3.96 11.84
C ALA A 59 -2.89 -5.46 12.13
N PHE A 60 -1.90 -6.06 12.80
CA PHE A 60 -1.86 -7.48 13.17
C PHE A 60 -2.04 -7.70 14.69
N THR A 61 -2.23 -6.62 15.46
CA THR A 61 -2.38 -6.70 16.92
C THR A 61 -3.81 -7.09 17.27
N ARG A 62 -3.99 -8.20 17.99
CA ARG A 62 -5.30 -8.55 18.56
C ARG A 62 -5.60 -7.61 19.73
N LEU A 63 -6.71 -6.87 19.68
CA LEU A 63 -7.22 -6.18 20.86
C LEU A 63 -7.57 -7.26 21.90
N LYS A 64 -6.80 -7.30 22.99
CA LYS A 64 -7.21 -8.02 24.20
C LYS A 64 -8.44 -7.32 24.74
N ASP A 65 -9.43 -8.08 25.21
CA ASP A 65 -10.65 -7.62 25.89
C ASP A 65 -11.95 -7.67 25.06
N GLY A 66 -12.22 -8.81 24.41
CA GLY A 66 -13.52 -9.52 24.53
C GLY A 66 -14.83 -8.82 24.13
N MET A 67 -14.84 -7.62 23.54
CA MET A 67 -16.07 -6.85 23.29
C MET A 67 -16.46 -6.74 21.80
N LEU A 68 -16.00 -7.65 20.94
CA LEU A 68 -16.49 -7.78 19.56
C LEU A 68 -16.67 -9.26 19.20
N PRO A 69 -17.67 -9.60 18.36
CA PRO A 69 -17.89 -10.98 17.91
C PRO A 69 -16.62 -11.52 17.24
N GLU A 70 -16.45 -12.83 17.28
CA GLU A 70 -15.31 -13.61 16.83
C GLU A 70 -14.81 -13.27 15.40
N VAL A 71 -14.07 -12.16 15.26
CA VAL A 71 -13.35 -11.76 14.02
C VAL A 71 -11.85 -11.97 14.24
N SER A 72 -11.49 -13.11 14.84
CA SER A 72 -10.16 -13.72 14.72
C SER A 72 -10.00 -14.55 13.44
N THR A 73 -11.09 -14.71 12.69
CA THR A 73 -11.22 -15.56 11.49
C THR A 73 -11.00 -14.80 10.17
N PHE A 74 -10.94 -13.46 10.22
CA PHE A 74 -10.69 -12.59 9.07
C PHE A 74 -9.73 -11.46 9.44
N ASP A 75 -8.46 -11.78 9.68
CA ASP A 75 -7.38 -10.78 9.56
C ASP A 75 -7.28 -10.44 8.06
N SER A 76 -8.08 -9.44 7.63
CA SER A 76 -8.21 -9.05 6.22
C SER A 76 -6.86 -8.70 5.60
N TYR A 77 -5.95 -8.13 6.39
CA TYR A 77 -4.57 -7.87 5.96
C TYR A 77 -3.82 -9.16 5.64
N ARG A 78 -3.90 -10.18 6.51
CA ARG A 78 -3.29 -11.50 6.21
C ARG A 78 -3.95 -12.20 5.03
N ILE A 79 -5.28 -12.12 4.91
CA ILE A 79 -6.02 -12.72 3.79
C ILE A 79 -5.60 -12.08 2.46
N MET A 80 -5.42 -10.75 2.44
CA MET A 80 -4.87 -10.03 1.29
C MET A 80 -3.37 -10.24 1.08
N GLY A 81 -2.72 -11.06 1.92
CA GLY A 81 -1.32 -11.42 1.77
C GLY A 81 -0.32 -10.43 2.36
N ALA A 82 -0.76 -9.46 3.17
CA ALA A 82 0.12 -8.50 3.81
C ALA A 82 0.96 -9.11 4.93
N VAL A 83 2.14 -8.53 5.14
CA VAL A 83 3.07 -8.87 6.21
C VAL A 83 3.44 -7.63 7.02
N PRO A 84 3.85 -7.76 8.30
CA PRO A 84 4.32 -6.62 9.09
C PRO A 84 5.52 -5.95 8.42
N VAL A 85 5.47 -4.63 8.29
CA VAL A 85 6.59 -3.84 7.75
C VAL A 85 7.82 -3.96 8.65
N SER A 86 8.91 -4.45 8.09
CA SER A 86 10.23 -4.50 8.72
C SER A 86 11.29 -4.77 7.65
N GLY A 87 12.54 -4.35 7.89
CA GLY A 87 13.67 -4.66 7.01
C GLY A 87 13.82 -6.16 6.73
N PRO A 88 13.78 -7.05 7.75
CA PRO A 88 13.86 -8.49 7.53
C PRO A 88 12.72 -9.07 6.69
N ASN A 89 11.47 -8.63 6.88
CA ASN A 89 10.35 -9.12 6.06
C ASN A 89 10.48 -8.62 4.62
N PHE A 90 10.86 -7.35 4.44
CA PHE A 90 11.05 -6.80 3.10
C PHE A 90 12.21 -7.50 2.36
N TYR A 91 13.32 -7.80 3.04
CA TYR A 91 14.40 -8.65 2.53
C TYR A 91 13.89 -10.04 2.10
N LYS A 92 13.12 -10.71 2.97
CA LYS A 92 12.57 -12.05 2.68
C LYS A 92 11.69 -12.04 1.42
N LEU A 93 10.80 -11.06 1.31
CA LEU A 93 9.93 -10.91 0.12
C LEU A 93 10.75 -10.71 -1.16
N LEU A 94 11.76 -9.84 -1.12
CA LEU A 94 12.65 -9.60 -2.27
C LEU A 94 13.44 -10.87 -2.65
N SER A 95 14.00 -11.57 -1.65
CA SER A 95 14.74 -12.83 -1.86
C SER A 95 13.86 -13.94 -2.43
N ALA A 96 12.58 -13.95 -2.08
CA ALA A 96 11.58 -14.87 -2.58
C ALA A 96 11.00 -14.44 -3.94
N LYS A 97 11.58 -13.41 -4.59
CA LYS A 97 11.12 -12.87 -5.87
C LYS A 97 9.63 -12.49 -5.88
N SER A 98 9.11 -12.02 -4.75
CA SER A 98 7.69 -11.65 -4.64
C SER A 98 7.36 -10.35 -5.36
N HIS A 99 6.08 -10.15 -5.66
CA HIS A 99 5.51 -8.85 -6.00
C HIS A 99 5.10 -8.15 -4.70
N ILE A 100 5.67 -6.98 -4.45
CA ILE A 100 5.56 -6.27 -3.17
C ILE A 100 4.87 -4.95 -3.42
N LEU A 101 3.89 -4.61 -2.58
CA LEU A 101 3.22 -3.32 -2.59
C LEU A 101 3.79 -2.45 -1.47
N LEU A 102 4.33 -1.28 -1.84
CA LEU A 102 4.97 -0.36 -0.93
C LEU A 102 4.47 1.06 -1.15
N TYR A 103 4.05 1.67 -0.05
CA TYR A 103 3.70 3.08 0.05
C TYR A 103 4.78 3.77 0.87
N PRO A 104 5.65 4.61 0.26
CA PRO A 104 6.82 5.16 0.93
C PRO A 104 6.50 5.97 2.19
N GLY A 105 5.38 6.70 2.20
CA GLY A 105 4.92 7.46 3.37
C GLY A 105 4.04 6.66 4.33
N GLY A 106 3.60 5.47 3.91
CA GLY A 106 2.90 4.50 4.74
C GLY A 106 1.65 5.08 5.40
N MET A 107 1.51 4.87 6.71
CA MET A 107 0.30 5.30 7.46
C MET A 107 0.06 6.82 7.42
N ARG A 108 1.10 7.64 7.15
CA ARG A 108 0.96 9.10 7.01
C ARG A 108 0.25 9.50 5.71
N GLU A 109 0.41 8.71 4.65
CA GLU A 109 -0.32 8.86 3.39
C GLU A 109 -1.75 8.33 3.54
N ALA A 110 -1.94 7.18 4.18
CA ALA A 110 -3.27 6.62 4.44
C ALA A 110 -4.12 7.50 5.38
N LEU A 111 -3.49 8.32 6.22
CA LEU A 111 -4.15 9.29 7.09
C LEU A 111 -3.78 10.73 6.72
N HIS A 112 -3.69 10.99 5.41
CA HIS A 112 -3.36 12.32 4.91
C HIS A 112 -4.41 13.36 5.31
N ARG A 113 -4.00 14.63 5.35
CA ARG A 113 -4.84 15.75 5.75
C ARG A 113 -5.52 16.36 4.54
N LYS A 114 -6.53 17.19 4.79
CA LYS A 114 -7.14 18.01 3.74
C LYS A 114 -6.07 18.79 2.95
N GLY A 115 -6.11 18.69 1.62
CA GLY A 115 -5.13 19.31 0.71
C GLY A 115 -3.88 18.46 0.48
N GLU A 116 -3.85 17.23 0.97
CA GLU A 116 -2.77 16.26 0.77
C GLU A 116 -3.20 15.02 -0.04
N GLU A 117 -4.41 15.05 -0.59
CA GLU A 117 -4.94 14.05 -1.51
C GLU A 117 -3.97 13.87 -2.69
N TYR A 118 -3.83 12.65 -3.22
CA TYR A 118 -2.99 12.35 -4.38
C TYR A 118 -1.48 12.61 -4.21
N LYS A 119 -0.98 12.82 -2.99
CA LYS A 119 0.44 13.11 -2.76
C LYS A 119 1.22 11.88 -2.32
N LEU A 120 2.32 11.64 -3.03
CA LEU A 120 3.35 10.67 -2.65
C LEU A 120 4.35 11.32 -1.68
N PHE A 121 4.50 10.75 -0.48
CA PHE A 121 5.39 11.22 0.56
C PHE A 121 6.64 10.35 0.60
N TRP A 122 7.74 10.89 0.11
CA TRP A 122 9.02 10.22 0.19
C TRP A 122 9.61 10.30 1.60
N PRO A 123 10.09 9.19 2.18
CA PRO A 123 10.84 9.25 3.42
C PRO A 123 12.18 9.97 3.18
N GLU A 124 12.65 10.69 4.20
CA GLU A 124 13.95 11.39 4.17
C GLU A 124 15.09 10.43 3.78
N GLN A 125 15.01 9.19 4.27
CA GLN A 125 15.90 8.10 3.88
C GLN A 125 15.11 7.01 3.14
N SER A 126 15.35 6.90 1.83
CA SER A 126 14.71 5.90 0.97
C SER A 126 15.51 4.59 0.92
N GLU A 127 15.79 4.00 2.08
CA GLU A 127 16.59 2.77 2.20
C GLU A 127 15.98 1.57 1.47
N PHE A 128 14.66 1.59 1.27
CA PHE A 128 13.98 0.56 0.48
C PHE A 128 14.49 0.50 -0.96
N VAL A 129 14.89 1.64 -1.54
CA VAL A 129 15.44 1.71 -2.91
C VAL A 129 16.80 1.03 -2.97
N ARG A 130 17.65 1.24 -1.96
CA ARG A 130 18.95 0.55 -1.86
C ARG A 130 18.77 -0.95 -1.75
N MET A 131 17.81 -1.40 -0.94
CA MET A 131 17.55 -2.84 -0.82
C MET A 131 16.93 -3.42 -2.11
N ALA A 132 15.97 -2.74 -2.73
CA ALA A 132 15.42 -3.15 -4.02
C ALA A 132 16.51 -3.30 -5.10
N ALA A 133 17.44 -2.34 -5.18
CA ALA A 133 18.57 -2.38 -6.10
C ALA A 133 19.49 -3.58 -5.87
N ARG A 134 19.76 -3.97 -4.62
CA ARG A 134 20.58 -5.14 -4.29
C ARG A 134 20.00 -6.46 -4.82
N PHE A 135 18.68 -6.54 -4.96
CA PHE A 135 17.98 -7.70 -5.49
C PHE A 135 17.63 -7.59 -6.98
N GLY A 136 18.01 -6.50 -7.65
CA GLY A 136 17.63 -6.23 -9.04
C GLY A 136 16.11 -6.12 -9.22
N ALA A 137 15.38 -5.68 -8.19
CA ALA A 137 13.93 -5.60 -8.24
C ALA A 137 13.45 -4.54 -9.22
N LYS A 138 12.45 -4.88 -10.03
CA LYS A 138 11.82 -3.92 -10.96
C LYS A 138 10.85 -3.03 -10.16
N ILE A 139 11.17 -1.74 -10.06
CA ILE A 139 10.28 -0.75 -9.45
C ILE A 139 9.25 -0.33 -10.50
N VAL A 140 7.97 -0.58 -10.22
CA VAL A 140 6.86 -0.23 -11.08
C VAL A 140 6.03 0.86 -10.39
N PRO A 141 6.08 2.11 -10.88
CA PRO A 141 5.22 3.15 -10.34
C PRO A 141 3.77 2.88 -10.70
N PHE A 142 2.85 3.15 -9.78
CA PHE A 142 1.42 3.13 -10.05
C PHE A 142 0.71 4.31 -9.38
N GLY A 143 -0.50 4.59 -9.84
CA GLY A 143 -1.38 5.56 -9.21
C GLY A 143 -2.83 5.07 -9.29
N THR A 144 -3.61 5.46 -8.30
CA THR A 144 -5.05 5.23 -8.22
C THR A 144 -5.78 6.58 -8.38
N ILE A 145 -7.09 6.56 -8.61
CA ILE A 145 -7.94 7.76 -8.63
C ILE A 145 -9.32 7.41 -8.07
N GLY A 146 -10.03 8.39 -7.50
CA GLY A 146 -11.46 8.30 -7.17
C GLY A 146 -11.80 8.34 -5.69
N GLU A 147 -11.12 7.58 -4.82
CA GLU A 147 -11.50 7.50 -3.39
C GLU A 147 -11.46 8.86 -2.68
N ASP A 148 -10.38 9.63 -2.87
CA ASP A 148 -10.20 10.97 -2.29
C ASP A 148 -11.19 11.99 -2.88
N ASP A 149 -11.85 11.67 -4.00
CA ASP A 149 -12.90 12.52 -4.60
C ASP A 149 -14.27 12.26 -3.97
N VAL A 150 -14.46 11.11 -3.32
CA VAL A 150 -15.74 10.67 -2.73
C VAL A 150 -15.91 11.17 -1.29
N ALA A 151 -14.80 11.38 -0.57
CA ALA A 151 -14.81 11.80 0.83
C ALA A 151 -13.82 12.94 1.08
N GLN A 152 -14.22 13.92 1.90
CA GLN A 152 -13.35 15.03 2.31
C GLN A 152 -13.04 14.96 3.81
N VAL A 153 -11.76 15.07 4.16
CA VAL A 153 -11.32 15.22 5.55
C VAL A 153 -11.76 16.57 6.11
N ILE A 154 -12.54 16.56 7.19
CA ILE A 154 -12.93 17.77 7.93
C ILE A 154 -12.16 17.82 9.24
N THR A 155 -11.32 18.84 9.40
CA THR A 155 -10.60 19.07 10.66
C THR A 155 -11.40 20.01 11.55
N LEU A 156 -11.95 19.51 12.66
CA LEU A 156 -12.58 20.33 13.68
C LEU A 156 -11.50 20.98 14.55
N LYS A 157 -11.43 22.31 14.55
CA LYS A 157 -10.62 23.07 15.52
C LYS A 157 -11.46 23.30 16.77
N PHE A 158 -11.26 22.49 17.80
CA PHE A 158 -11.76 22.83 19.12
C PHE A 158 -10.90 23.96 19.69
N PHE A 159 -11.52 25.11 19.98
CA PHE A 159 -10.85 26.20 20.68
C PHE A 159 -10.45 25.70 22.08
N SER A 160 -9.14 25.63 22.33
CA SER A 160 -8.64 25.50 23.69
C SER A 160 -9.03 26.79 24.44
N PRO A 161 -9.73 26.73 25.58
CA PRO A 161 -10.04 27.93 26.34
C PRO A 161 -8.72 28.58 26.76
N LYS A 162 -8.54 29.86 26.40
CA LYS A 162 -7.43 30.67 26.88
C LYS A 162 -7.45 30.59 28.41
N LYS A 163 -6.38 30.07 29.01
CA LYS A 163 -6.15 30.26 30.45
C LYS A 163 -6.10 31.77 30.70
N LEU A 164 -7.02 32.25 31.53
CA LEU A 164 -7.03 33.59 32.13
C LEU A 164 -5.76 33.81 32.96
#